data_AF-A0A7V5PFL9-F1
#
_entry.id   AF-A0A7V5PFL9-F1
#
_cell.length_a   1.000
_cell.length_b   1.000
_cell.length_c   1.000
_cell.angle_alpha   90.00
_cell.angle_beta   90.00
_cell.angle_gamma   90.00
#
_symmetry.space_group_name_H-M   'P 1'
#
loop_
_entity.id
_entity.type
_entity.pdbx_description
1 polymer ?
#
loop_
_entity_poly.entity_id
_entity_poly.type
_entity_poly.pdbx_seq_one_letter_code
_entity_poly.pdbx_strand_id
1 'polypeptide(L)'
;EAGRAVLVHAIAHIEFNAINLALDAVYRFRDLPDAFVGDWLQVAEEEARHFRMLRARLRELGADYGDHPAHNGLWEMALKTDHDPLVRMALVPRVLEARGLDVTPGMMQRLREAGDEATVACLEVILADEIGHVAIGSRWFHHLCAERGLEPEAEFRRLIQAYLRGSLRGPFHVEARRAAGFSAEEIAALEALEAP
;
A
#
# COMPACT_ATOMS: atom_id res chain seq x y z
N GLU A 1 -0.73 -11.67 -24.41
CA GLU A 1 -0.16 -12.44 -23.26
C GLU A 1 1.00 -11.73 -22.58
N ALA A 2 2.05 -11.33 -23.31
CA ALA A 2 3.21 -10.63 -22.73
C ALA A 2 2.85 -9.42 -21.83
N GLY A 3 1.90 -8.57 -22.23
CA GLY A 3 1.46 -7.44 -21.40
C GLY A 3 0.77 -7.83 -20.09
N ARG A 4 0.11 -9.00 -20.03
CA ARG A 4 -0.52 -9.51 -18.80
C ARG A 4 0.51 -10.06 -17.83
N ALA A 5 1.50 -10.79 -18.34
CA ALA A 5 2.61 -11.29 -17.51
C ALA A 5 3.38 -10.13 -16.87
N VAL A 6 3.68 -9.06 -17.62
CA VAL A 6 4.33 -7.85 -17.08
C VAL A 6 3.48 -7.20 -15.99
N LEU A 7 2.16 -7.10 -16.19
CA LEU A 7 1.26 -6.54 -15.19
C LEU A 7 1.25 -7.38 -13.90
N VAL A 8 1.01 -8.69 -14.01
CA VAL A 8 0.97 -9.59 -12.84
C VAL A 8 2.31 -9.63 -12.12
N HIS A 9 3.43 -9.58 -12.85
CA HIS A 9 4.75 -9.45 -12.26
C HIS A 9 4.91 -8.15 -11.46
N ALA A 10 4.47 -7.00 -12.00
CA ALA A 10 4.56 -5.73 -11.30
C ALA A 10 3.76 -5.76 -9.98
N ILE A 11 2.57 -6.36 -9.97
CA ILE A 11 1.76 -6.51 -8.75
C ILE A 11 2.44 -7.48 -7.79
N ALA A 12 2.94 -8.63 -8.26
CA ALA A 12 3.71 -9.55 -7.42
C ALA A 12 4.95 -8.86 -6.82
N HIS A 13 5.57 -7.92 -7.53
CA HIS A 13 6.67 -7.14 -7.01
C HIS A 13 6.22 -6.15 -5.92
N ILE A 14 5.04 -5.57 -6.02
CA ILE A 14 4.42 -4.77 -4.94
C ILE A 14 4.25 -5.64 -3.70
N GLU A 15 3.58 -6.79 -3.80
CA GLU A 15 3.34 -7.70 -2.66
C GLU A 15 4.67 -8.15 -2.02
N PHE A 16 5.67 -8.48 -2.84
CA PHE A 16 6.99 -8.85 -2.34
C PHE A 16 7.65 -7.70 -1.55
N ASN A 17 7.52 -6.45 -2.02
CA ASN A 17 8.01 -5.31 -1.26
C ASN A 17 7.23 -5.14 0.04
N ALA A 18 5.91 -5.30 0.03
CA ALA A 18 5.07 -5.16 1.21
C ALA A 18 5.46 -6.14 2.33
N ILE A 19 5.80 -7.40 2.01
CA ILE A 19 6.39 -8.35 2.96
C ILE A 19 7.64 -7.74 3.64
N ASN A 20 8.56 -7.20 2.84
CA ASN A 20 9.81 -6.65 3.36
C ASN A 20 9.58 -5.36 4.15
N LEU A 21 8.62 -4.53 3.75
CA LEU A 21 8.25 -3.30 4.46
C LEU A 21 7.63 -3.60 5.82
N ALA A 22 6.74 -4.58 5.88
CA ALA A 22 6.13 -5.03 7.11
C ALA A 22 7.18 -5.62 8.07
N LEU A 23 8.06 -6.49 7.58
CA LEU A 23 9.17 -7.04 8.38
C LEU A 23 10.21 -5.98 8.78
N ASP A 24 10.48 -4.99 7.91
CA ASP A 24 11.32 -3.84 8.25
C ASP A 24 10.67 -3.04 9.39
N ALA A 25 9.36 -2.76 9.33
CA ALA A 25 8.66 -2.06 10.39
C ALA A 25 8.75 -2.82 11.72
N VAL A 26 8.51 -4.14 11.70
CA VAL A 26 8.65 -5.03 12.87
C VAL A 26 10.03 -4.90 13.50
N TYR A 27 11.09 -5.06 12.72
CA TYR A 27 12.44 -5.04 13.27
C TYR A 27 12.87 -3.63 13.69
N ARG A 28 12.60 -2.63 12.86
CA ARG A 28 13.10 -1.27 13.01
C ARG A 28 12.43 -0.53 14.16
N PHE A 29 11.13 -0.70 14.31
CA PHE A 29 10.31 -0.03 15.33
C PHE A 29 9.87 -1.00 16.43
N ARG A 30 10.68 -2.02 16.71
CA ARG A 30 10.45 -3.06 17.73
C ARG A 30 10.29 -2.54 19.17
N ASP A 31 10.63 -1.28 19.42
CA ASP A 31 10.46 -0.64 20.72
C ASP A 31 9.03 -0.06 20.91
N LEU A 32 8.20 -0.07 19.86
CA LEU A 32 6.76 0.21 19.95
C LEU A 32 6.01 -0.95 20.64
N PRO A 33 4.74 -0.76 21.07
CA PRO A 33 4.00 -1.81 21.79
C PRO A 33 3.93 -3.14 21.02
N ASP A 34 3.89 -4.27 21.71
CA ASP A 34 3.83 -5.62 21.10
C ASP A 34 2.70 -5.77 20.06
N ALA A 35 1.59 -5.05 20.23
CA ALA A 35 0.50 -5.01 19.26
C ALA A 35 0.97 -4.48 17.89
N PHE A 36 1.88 -3.51 17.84
CA PHE A 36 2.46 -2.99 16.60
C PHE A 36 3.20 -4.10 15.87
N VAL A 37 4.04 -4.82 16.59
CA VAL A 37 4.79 -5.95 16.04
C VAL A 37 3.85 -7.04 15.55
N GLY A 38 2.81 -7.38 16.33
CA GLY A 38 1.79 -8.36 15.95
C GLY A 38 1.06 -7.97 14.67
N ASP A 39 0.62 -6.72 14.56
CA ASP A 39 -0.07 -6.23 13.38
C ASP A 39 0.78 -6.31 12.11
N TRP A 40 2.05 -5.88 12.17
CA TRP A 40 2.93 -5.91 11.00
C TRP A 40 3.43 -7.32 10.67
N LEU A 41 3.51 -8.23 11.63
CA LEU A 41 3.71 -9.65 11.35
C LEU A 41 2.52 -10.27 10.62
N GLN A 42 1.29 -9.90 11.00
CA GLN A 42 0.08 -10.33 10.29
C GLN A 42 0.09 -9.83 8.84
N VAL A 43 0.37 -8.53 8.62
CA VAL A 43 0.50 -7.97 7.26
C VAL A 43 1.54 -8.74 6.46
N ALA A 44 2.75 -8.97 7.02
CA ALA A 44 3.79 -9.72 6.33
C ALA A 44 3.35 -11.14 5.90
N GLU A 45 2.54 -11.82 6.72
CA GLU A 45 1.99 -13.14 6.39
C GLU A 45 0.96 -13.06 5.23
N GLU A 46 0.06 -12.08 5.28
CA GLU A 46 -0.98 -11.85 4.29
C GLU A 46 -0.35 -11.48 2.93
N GLU A 47 0.64 -10.58 2.91
CA GLU A 47 1.37 -10.21 1.68
C GLU A 47 2.20 -11.37 1.13
N ALA A 48 2.72 -12.24 2.00
CA ALA A 48 3.38 -13.46 1.55
C ALA A 48 2.41 -14.43 0.87
N ARG A 49 1.13 -14.46 1.29
CA ARG A 49 0.08 -15.23 0.62
C ARG A 49 -0.29 -14.59 -0.72
N HIS A 50 -0.45 -13.27 -0.78
CA HIS A 50 -0.72 -12.53 -2.02
C HIS A 50 0.37 -12.74 -3.06
N PHE A 51 1.64 -12.57 -2.67
CA PHE A 51 2.79 -12.81 -3.53
C PHE A 51 2.80 -14.23 -4.11
N ARG A 52 2.57 -15.25 -3.27
CA ARG A 52 2.53 -16.66 -3.71
C ARG A 52 1.41 -16.91 -4.73
N MET A 53 0.23 -16.34 -4.49
CA MET A 53 -0.92 -16.42 -5.40
C MET A 53 -0.61 -15.78 -6.75
N LEU A 54 -0.09 -14.54 -6.76
CA LEU A 54 0.26 -13.84 -8.00
C LEU A 54 1.42 -14.51 -8.74
N ARG A 55 2.41 -15.04 -8.03
CA ARG A 55 3.52 -15.79 -8.66
C ARG A 55 3.02 -17.07 -9.33
N ALA A 56 2.05 -17.77 -8.72
CA ALA A 56 1.41 -18.92 -9.36
C ALA A 56 0.67 -18.49 -10.63
N ARG A 57 -0.11 -17.40 -10.58
CA ARG A 57 -0.78 -16.82 -11.75
C ARG A 57 0.20 -16.41 -12.85
N LEU A 58 1.33 -15.82 -12.47
CA LEU A 58 2.38 -15.41 -13.41
C LEU A 58 2.95 -16.61 -14.18
N ARG A 59 3.14 -17.75 -13.49
CA ARG A 59 3.61 -19.01 -14.11
C ARG A 59 2.63 -19.59 -15.10
N GLU A 60 1.33 -19.48 -14.84
CA GLU A 60 0.29 -19.85 -15.81
C GLU A 60 0.32 -18.96 -17.06
N LEU A 61 0.82 -17.73 -16.95
CA LEU A 61 1.03 -16.80 -18.05
C LEU A 61 2.39 -17.00 -18.77
N GLY A 62 3.17 -18.02 -18.37
CA GLY A 62 4.44 -18.39 -19.02
C GLY A 62 5.65 -17.57 -18.57
N ALA A 63 5.60 -16.90 -17.42
CA ALA A 63 6.71 -16.15 -16.83
C ALA A 63 6.89 -16.50 -15.33
N ASP A 64 8.00 -16.13 -14.72
CA ASP A 64 8.19 -16.20 -13.26
C ASP A 64 8.62 -14.83 -12.69
N TYR A 65 8.53 -14.72 -11.38
CA TYR A 65 9.03 -13.55 -10.67
C TYR A 65 10.53 -13.39 -10.88
N GLY A 66 10.92 -12.26 -11.46
CA GLY A 66 12.29 -11.95 -11.86
C GLY A 66 12.51 -11.82 -13.37
N ASP A 67 11.55 -12.29 -14.18
CA ASP A 67 11.66 -12.23 -15.65
C ASP A 67 11.40 -10.83 -16.24
N HIS A 68 10.78 -9.93 -15.46
CA HIS A 68 10.47 -8.56 -15.86
C HIS A 68 11.11 -7.53 -14.90
N PRO A 69 11.32 -6.28 -15.35
CA PRO A 69 11.90 -5.23 -14.51
C PRO A 69 11.09 -4.93 -13.25
N ALA A 70 11.81 -4.75 -12.14
CA ALA A 70 11.28 -4.31 -10.86
C ALA A 70 11.23 -2.79 -10.75
N HIS A 71 10.37 -2.26 -9.88
CA HIS A 71 10.27 -0.83 -9.57
C HIS A 71 10.49 -0.58 -8.08
N ASN A 72 11.17 0.52 -7.72
CA ASN A 72 11.69 0.70 -6.35
C ASN A 72 10.91 1.72 -5.49
N GLY A 73 9.79 2.25 -5.98
CA GLY A 73 9.14 3.42 -5.37
C GLY A 73 8.74 3.25 -3.90
N LEU A 74 8.25 2.07 -3.52
CA LEU A 74 7.90 1.73 -2.14
C LEU A 74 9.13 1.72 -1.21
N TRP A 75 10.21 1.04 -1.63
CA TRP A 75 11.43 0.95 -0.85
C TRP A 75 12.15 2.30 -0.71
N GLU A 76 12.13 3.14 -1.74
CA GLU A 76 12.67 4.50 -1.66
C GLU A 76 12.00 5.34 -0.59
N MET A 77 10.67 5.24 -0.45
CA MET A 77 9.95 5.92 0.61
C MET A 77 10.25 5.31 1.98
N ALA A 78 10.40 3.99 2.07
CA ALA A 78 10.78 3.32 3.30
C ALA A 78 12.12 3.83 3.84
N LEU A 79 13.13 4.00 2.97
CA LEU A 79 14.42 4.59 3.32
C LEU A 79 14.30 6.06 3.73
N LYS A 80 13.47 6.86 3.05
CA LYS A 80 13.25 8.28 3.41
C LYS A 80 12.55 8.46 4.75
N THR A 81 11.87 7.43 5.25
CA THR A 81 11.03 7.46 6.45
C THR A 81 11.54 6.52 7.55
N ASP A 82 12.73 5.95 7.38
CA ASP A 82 13.28 4.94 8.29
C ASP A 82 13.60 5.48 9.70
N HIS A 83 13.75 6.79 9.81
CA HIS A 83 14.13 7.49 11.04
C HIS A 83 12.94 7.73 11.99
N ASP A 84 11.69 7.59 11.54
CA ASP A 84 10.53 7.93 12.35
C ASP A 84 9.31 7.04 12.02
N PRO A 85 8.80 6.24 12.98
CA PRO A 85 7.62 5.41 12.75
C PRO A 85 6.38 6.24 12.41
N LEU A 86 6.20 7.46 12.94
CA LEU A 86 5.02 8.28 12.64
C LEU A 86 5.02 8.65 11.16
N VAL A 87 6.17 9.09 10.65
CA VAL A 87 6.34 9.44 9.23
C VAL A 87 6.17 8.19 8.37
N ARG A 88 6.72 7.03 8.80
CA ARG A 88 6.54 5.77 8.08
C ARG A 88 5.06 5.40 7.95
N MET A 89 4.32 5.38 9.06
CA MET A 89 2.90 5.01 9.10
C MET A 89 2.04 5.97 8.28
N ALA A 90 2.41 7.25 8.24
CA ALA A 90 1.70 8.25 7.44
C ALA A 90 1.89 8.06 5.93
N LEU A 91 3.08 7.66 5.46
CA LEU A 91 3.42 7.77 4.04
C LEU A 91 3.47 6.43 3.31
N VAL A 92 3.91 5.34 3.96
CA VAL A 92 4.04 4.05 3.27
C VAL A 92 2.67 3.35 3.18
N PRO A 93 2.05 2.90 4.29
CA PRO A 93 0.79 2.16 4.19
C PRO A 93 -0.39 3.06 3.81
N ARG A 94 -0.44 4.28 4.37
CA ARG A 94 -1.57 5.20 4.16
C ARG A 94 -1.57 5.87 2.78
N VAL A 95 -0.42 6.25 2.24
CA VAL A 95 -0.37 6.96 0.95
C VAL A 95 -0.03 6.00 -0.18
N LEU A 96 1.12 5.31 -0.09
CA LEU A 96 1.63 4.54 -1.22
C LEU A 96 0.90 3.21 -1.40
N GLU A 97 0.70 2.44 -0.33
CA GLU A 97 -0.02 1.14 -0.42
C GLU A 97 -1.50 1.35 -0.69
N ALA A 98 -2.14 2.35 -0.06
CA ALA A 98 -3.52 2.74 -0.35
C ALA A 98 -3.80 3.12 -1.82
N ARG A 99 -2.76 3.32 -2.66
CA ARG A 99 -2.96 3.41 -4.12
C ARG A 99 -3.55 2.14 -4.71
N GLY A 100 -3.31 0.98 -4.11
CA GLY A 100 -3.95 -0.29 -4.45
C GLY A 100 -5.48 -0.18 -4.41
N LEU A 101 -6.03 0.49 -3.40
CA LEU A 101 -7.46 0.75 -3.28
C LEU A 101 -8.01 1.60 -4.45
N ASP A 102 -7.20 2.54 -4.94
CA ASP A 102 -7.57 3.48 -5.98
C ASP A 102 -7.52 2.84 -7.39
N VAL A 103 -6.46 2.08 -7.69
CA VAL A 103 -6.16 1.62 -9.05
C VAL A 103 -6.67 0.21 -9.36
N THR A 104 -6.78 -0.66 -8.36
CA THR A 104 -7.13 -2.07 -8.54
C THR A 104 -8.51 -2.27 -9.15
N PRO A 105 -9.58 -1.55 -8.77
CA PRO A 105 -10.90 -1.72 -9.38
C PRO A 105 -10.91 -1.46 -10.90
N GLY A 106 -10.25 -0.37 -11.34
CA GLY A 106 -10.12 -0.05 -12.77
C GLY A 106 -9.20 -1.02 -13.52
N MET A 107 -8.24 -1.63 -12.83
CA MET A 107 -7.41 -2.71 -13.39
C MET A 107 -8.23 -3.99 -13.58
N MET A 108 -9.03 -4.38 -12.57
CA MET A 108 -9.92 -5.53 -12.63
C MET A 108 -10.93 -5.40 -13.77
N GLN A 109 -11.55 -4.22 -13.93
CA GLN A 109 -12.46 -3.93 -15.04
C GLN A 109 -11.82 -4.26 -16.41
N ARG A 110 -10.61 -3.74 -16.66
CA ARG A 110 -9.88 -3.99 -17.92
C ARG A 110 -9.50 -5.45 -18.10
N LEU A 111 -9.18 -6.16 -17.03
CA LEU A 111 -8.86 -7.59 -17.08
C LEU A 111 -10.10 -8.44 -17.40
N ARG A 112 -11.27 -8.11 -16.83
CA ARG A 112 -12.56 -8.74 -17.19
C ARG A 112 -12.90 -8.52 -18.67
N GLU A 113 -12.75 -7.30 -19.16
CA GLU A 113 -12.94 -6.97 -20.58
C GLU A 113 -11.98 -7.75 -21.50
N ALA A 114 -10.79 -8.09 -21.00
CA ALA A 114 -9.81 -8.92 -21.68
C ALA A 114 -9.99 -10.44 -21.44
N GLY A 115 -11.04 -10.85 -20.73
CA GLY A 115 -11.37 -12.25 -20.41
C GLY A 115 -10.41 -12.94 -19.44
N ASP A 116 -9.65 -12.18 -18.64
CA ASP A 116 -8.70 -12.72 -17.66
C ASP A 116 -9.28 -12.78 -16.24
N GLU A 117 -10.35 -13.57 -16.08
CA GLU A 117 -11.05 -13.76 -14.80
C GLU A 117 -10.16 -14.38 -13.72
N ALA A 118 -9.16 -15.18 -14.11
CA ALA A 118 -8.23 -15.79 -13.16
C ALA A 118 -7.36 -14.75 -12.44
N THR A 119 -6.89 -13.73 -13.17
CA THR A 119 -6.15 -12.62 -12.55
C THR A 119 -7.09 -11.74 -11.73
N VAL A 120 -8.32 -11.50 -12.20
CA VAL A 120 -9.33 -10.73 -11.45
C VAL A 120 -9.61 -11.35 -10.09
N ALA A 121 -9.80 -12.67 -10.03
CA ALA A 121 -10.03 -13.39 -8.77
C ALA A 121 -8.86 -13.22 -7.77
N CYS A 122 -7.63 -13.15 -8.26
CA CYS A 122 -6.48 -12.86 -7.40
C CYS A 122 -6.55 -11.44 -6.81
N LEU A 123 -6.91 -10.45 -7.64
CA LEU A 123 -7.02 -9.05 -7.22
C LEU A 123 -8.21 -8.80 -6.28
N GLU A 124 -9.29 -9.57 -6.39
CA GLU A 124 -10.43 -9.50 -5.46
C GLU A 124 -10.02 -9.90 -4.05
N VAL A 125 -9.21 -10.95 -3.92
CA VAL A 125 -8.65 -11.37 -2.62
C VAL A 125 -7.76 -10.28 -2.04
N ILE A 126 -6.81 -9.77 -2.83
CA ILE A 126 -5.87 -8.72 -2.38
C ILE A 126 -6.64 -7.47 -1.94
N LEU A 127 -7.57 -6.98 -2.77
CA LEU A 127 -8.33 -5.77 -2.48
C LEU A 127 -9.18 -5.89 -1.19
N ALA A 128 -9.69 -7.09 -0.89
CA ALA A 128 -10.45 -7.33 0.34
C ALA A 128 -9.59 -7.20 1.59
N ASP A 129 -8.33 -7.63 1.53
CA ASP A 129 -7.39 -7.59 2.64
C ASP A 129 -6.71 -6.21 2.78
N GLU A 130 -6.47 -5.51 1.67
CA GLU A 130 -5.78 -4.22 1.58
C GLU A 130 -6.39 -3.13 2.47
N ILE A 131 -7.72 -3.10 2.61
CA ILE A 131 -8.40 -2.13 3.49
C ILE A 131 -7.93 -2.31 4.94
N GLY A 132 -7.73 -3.57 5.38
CA GLY A 132 -7.22 -3.90 6.69
C GLY A 132 -5.78 -3.43 6.89
N HIS A 133 -4.92 -3.62 5.90
CA HIS A 133 -3.51 -3.18 5.94
C HIS A 133 -3.38 -1.67 6.07
N VAL A 134 -4.13 -0.93 5.24
CA VAL A 134 -4.17 0.54 5.30
C VAL A 134 -4.76 1.00 6.64
N ALA A 135 -5.76 0.31 7.19
CA ALA A 135 -6.34 0.61 8.50
C ALA A 135 -5.36 0.42 9.65
N ILE A 136 -4.47 -0.59 9.58
CA ILE A 136 -3.36 -0.78 10.53
C ILE A 136 -2.44 0.45 10.50
N GLY A 137 -2.06 0.90 9.31
CA GLY A 137 -1.27 2.13 9.14
C GLY A 137 -1.94 3.37 9.74
N SER A 138 -3.23 3.57 9.48
CA SER A 138 -4.01 4.67 10.06
C SER A 138 -4.09 4.62 11.58
N ARG A 139 -4.32 3.43 12.16
CA ARG A 139 -4.36 3.26 13.62
C ARG A 139 -3.04 3.66 14.27
N TRP A 140 -1.91 3.18 13.74
CA TRP A 140 -0.60 3.48 14.33
C TRP A 140 -0.15 4.92 14.09
N PHE A 141 -0.51 5.52 12.95
CA PHE A 141 -0.34 6.95 12.75
C PHE A 141 -1.08 7.77 13.81
N HIS A 142 -2.37 7.49 14.03
CA HIS A 142 -3.17 8.19 15.05
C HIS A 142 -2.64 7.96 16.47
N HIS A 143 -2.21 6.74 16.79
CA HIS A 143 -1.60 6.42 18.08
C HIS A 143 -0.34 7.26 18.33
N LEU A 144 0.56 7.33 17.35
CA LEU A 144 1.82 8.08 17.45
C LEU A 144 1.59 9.60 17.49
N CYS A 145 0.59 10.11 16.77
CA CYS A 145 0.17 11.50 16.90
C CYS A 145 -0.32 11.81 18.32
N ALA A 146 -1.18 10.95 18.88
CA ALA A 146 -1.69 11.12 20.24
C ALA A 146 -0.57 11.07 21.29
N GLU A 147 0.36 10.12 21.18
CA GLU A 147 1.53 10.00 22.07
C GLU A 147 2.40 11.27 22.05
N ARG A 148 2.54 11.89 20.88
CA ARG A 148 3.36 13.09 20.68
C ARG A 148 2.60 14.41 20.85
N GLY A 149 1.30 14.37 21.15
CA GLY A 149 0.47 15.56 21.27
C GLY A 149 0.27 16.33 19.95
N LEU A 150 0.33 15.63 18.82
CA LEU A 150 0.14 16.18 17.48
C LEU A 150 -1.31 16.01 17.03
N GLU A 151 -1.82 17.00 16.30
CA GLU A 151 -3.12 16.91 15.63
C GLU A 151 -2.95 16.09 14.33
N PRO A 152 -3.62 14.93 14.19
CA PRO A 152 -3.36 14.01 13.08
C PRO A 152 -3.55 14.60 11.68
N GLU A 153 -4.59 15.40 11.44
CA GLU A 153 -4.93 15.89 10.11
C GLU A 153 -3.94 16.96 9.63
N ALA A 154 -3.56 17.88 10.52
CA ALA A 154 -2.53 18.87 10.29
C ALA A 154 -1.16 18.22 10.08
N GLU A 155 -0.83 17.21 10.88
CA GLU A 155 0.44 16.49 10.74
C GLU A 155 0.48 15.68 9.44
N PHE A 156 -0.61 14.99 9.09
CA PHE A 156 -0.72 14.28 7.81
C PHE A 156 -0.52 15.24 6.64
N ARG A 157 -1.22 16.39 6.65
CA ARG A 157 -1.10 17.44 5.64
C ARG A 157 0.34 17.95 5.51
N ARG A 158 1.03 18.17 6.63
CA ARG A 158 2.44 18.59 6.66
C ARG A 158 3.34 17.55 6.00
N LEU A 159 3.13 16.27 6.31
CA LEU A 159 3.94 15.17 5.78
C LEU A 159 3.73 14.97 4.28
N ILE A 160 2.49 14.94 3.80
CA ILE A 160 2.23 14.78 2.37
C ILE A 160 2.80 15.95 1.55
N GLN A 161 2.77 17.19 2.07
CA GLN A 161 3.40 18.34 1.43
C GLN A 161 4.93 18.23 1.39
N ALA A 162 5.54 17.80 2.50
CA ALA A 162 7.00 17.68 2.60
C ALA A 162 7.57 16.58 1.69
N TYR A 163 6.86 15.46 1.56
CA TYR A 163 7.40 14.25 0.92
C TYR A 163 6.86 13.98 -0.50
N LEU A 164 5.62 14.37 -0.82
CA LEU A 164 4.99 13.92 -2.07
C LEU A 164 5.06 14.92 -3.23
N ARG A 165 5.22 16.23 -2.98
CA ARG A 165 5.47 17.28 -4.00
C ARG A 165 4.74 17.08 -5.36
N GLY A 166 3.44 16.74 -5.36
CA GLY A 166 2.63 16.56 -6.59
C GLY A 166 2.77 15.21 -7.32
N SER A 167 3.41 14.21 -6.69
CA SER A 167 3.59 12.86 -7.27
C SER A 167 2.37 11.94 -7.14
N LEU A 168 1.38 12.32 -6.33
CA LEU A 168 0.17 11.54 -6.11
C LEU A 168 -0.98 12.16 -6.91
N ARG A 169 -1.64 11.35 -7.74
CA ARG A 169 -2.78 11.76 -8.56
C ARG A 169 -3.94 10.81 -8.35
N GLY A 170 -5.14 11.35 -8.34
CA GLY A 170 -6.38 10.58 -8.29
C GLY A 170 -6.69 9.85 -9.60
N PRO A 171 -7.93 9.31 -9.72
CA PRO A 171 -9.00 9.41 -8.72
C PRO A 171 -8.72 8.56 -7.46
N PHE A 172 -9.15 9.03 -6.29
CA PHE A 172 -9.06 8.29 -5.03
C PHE A 172 -10.33 7.49 -4.75
N HIS A 173 -10.20 6.28 -4.20
CA HIS A 173 -11.32 5.48 -3.74
C HIS A 173 -11.78 5.93 -2.35
N VAL A 174 -12.58 7.00 -2.31
CA VAL A 174 -13.02 7.67 -1.08
C VAL A 174 -13.62 6.72 -0.05
N GLU A 175 -14.50 5.79 -0.47
CA GLU A 175 -15.16 4.85 0.44
C GLU A 175 -14.17 3.89 1.12
N ALA A 176 -13.30 3.24 0.34
CA ALA A 176 -12.26 2.34 0.85
C ALA A 176 -11.25 3.08 1.75
N ARG A 177 -10.82 4.29 1.38
CA ARG A 177 -9.93 5.11 2.23
C ARG A 177 -10.61 5.48 3.55
N ARG A 178 -11.89 5.86 3.56
CA ARG A 178 -12.64 6.09 4.81
C ARG A 178 -12.75 4.84 5.67
N ALA A 179 -13.04 3.69 5.06
CA ALA A 179 -13.06 2.40 5.76
C ALA A 179 -11.69 2.06 6.36
N ALA A 180 -10.61 2.48 5.70
CA ALA A 180 -9.24 2.35 6.18
C ALA A 180 -8.80 3.46 7.16
N GLY A 181 -9.72 4.27 7.66
CA GLY A 181 -9.46 5.23 8.74
C GLY A 181 -9.04 6.63 8.30
N PHE A 182 -9.21 7.00 7.03
CA PHE A 182 -9.01 8.38 6.58
C PHE A 182 -10.18 9.29 6.98
N SER A 183 -9.85 10.50 7.41
CA SER A 183 -10.82 11.56 7.60
C SER A 183 -11.24 12.20 6.26
N ALA A 184 -12.35 12.96 6.27
CA ALA A 184 -12.75 13.74 5.11
C ALA A 184 -11.70 14.80 4.74
N GLU A 185 -11.06 15.40 5.74
CA GLU A 185 -10.05 16.44 5.54
C GLU A 185 -8.75 15.87 4.95
N GLU A 186 -8.34 14.69 5.40
CA GLU A 186 -7.15 14.02 4.86
C GLU A 186 -7.35 13.65 3.39
N ILE A 187 -8.53 13.14 3.00
CA ILE A 187 -8.85 12.83 1.60
C ILE A 187 -8.84 14.11 0.77
N ALA A 188 -9.50 15.19 1.24
CA ALA A 188 -9.50 16.47 0.54
C ALA A 188 -8.08 17.06 0.41
N ALA A 189 -7.21 16.84 1.40
CA ALA A 189 -5.81 17.26 1.33
C ALA A 189 -5.01 16.49 0.27
N LEU A 190 -5.29 15.20 0.06
CA LEU A 190 -4.69 14.41 -1.01
C LEU A 190 -5.18 14.88 -2.39
N GLU A 191 -6.48 15.14 -2.54
CA GLU A 191 -7.07 15.70 -3.77
C GLU A 191 -6.48 17.08 -4.11
N ALA A 192 -6.21 17.91 -3.10
CA ALA A 192 -5.61 19.22 -3.31
C ALA A 192 -4.15 19.16 -3.81
N LEU A 193 -3.42 18.05 -3.58
CA LEU A 193 -2.07 17.84 -4.13
C LEU A 193 -2.07 17.52 -5.63
N GLU A 194 -3.25 17.25 -6.21
CA GLU A 194 -3.42 17.01 -7.65
C GLU A 194 -3.36 18.31 -8.47
N ALA A 195 -3.50 19.48 -7.83
CA ALA A 195 -3.52 20.77 -8.52
C ALA A 195 -2.17 21.06 -9.23
N PRO A 196 -2.22 21.58 -10.47
CA PRO A 196 -1.20 21.42 -11.52
C PRO A 196 0.18 22.02 -11.24
#